data_AF-A0A531A4U3-F1
#
_entry.id   AF-A0A531A4U3-F1
#
_cell.length_a   1.000
_cell.length_b   1.000
_cell.length_c   1.000
_cell.angle_alpha   90.00
_cell.angle_beta   90.00
_cell.angle_gamma   90.00
#
_symmetry.space_group_name_H-M   'P 1'
#
loop_
_entity.id
_entity.type
_entity.pdbx_description
1 polymer ?
#
loop_
_entity_poly.entity_id
_entity_poly.type
_entity_poly.pdbx_seq_one_letter_code
_entity_poly.pdbx_strand_id
1 'polypeptide(L)'
;MSEYRCTWWEYTGRSTEFVGAVSSPIMRNLETGEELSGADLPIGALWAANGDPDLYPKGDDGLAICCRLHGGHTWFIDGRASNCTMKDDTEHRCWVRHGTVGELIHVDKAGKTCAAGAGSIAVTGFHGFLHHGVLRGC
;
A
#
# COMPACT_ATOMS: atom_id res chain seq x y z
N MET A 1 -14.19 14.84 5.95
CA MET A 1 -13.08 14.10 5.32
C MET A 1 -12.46 13.22 6.37
N SER A 2 -12.28 11.93 6.10
CA SER A 2 -11.54 11.03 6.97
C SER A 2 -10.04 11.16 6.69
N GLU A 3 -9.23 11.10 7.75
CA GLU A 3 -7.78 11.12 7.64
C GLU A 3 -7.20 9.99 8.50
N TYR A 4 -6.29 9.23 7.92
CA TYR A 4 -5.62 8.12 8.59
C TYR A 4 -4.12 8.34 8.47
N ARG A 5 -3.47 8.54 9.62
CA ARG A 5 -2.00 8.58 9.66
C ARG A 5 -1.48 7.19 9.33
N CYS A 6 -0.63 7.11 8.32
CA CYS A 6 -0.01 5.86 7.93
C CYS A 6 0.99 5.40 9.01
N THR A 7 1.00 4.10 9.27
CA THR A 7 1.89 3.44 10.23
C THR A 7 2.59 2.29 9.54
N TRP A 8 3.86 2.04 9.87
CA TRP A 8 4.63 0.96 9.26
C TRP A 8 4.54 -0.32 10.06
N TRP A 9 4.38 -1.42 9.36
CA TRP A 9 4.28 -2.76 9.90
C TRP A 9 5.19 -3.72 9.16
N GLU A 10 5.79 -4.64 9.89
CA GLU A 10 6.65 -5.69 9.33
C GLU A 10 6.11 -7.08 9.68
N TYR A 11 6.36 -8.04 8.79
CA TYR A 11 6.04 -9.43 9.06
C TYR A 11 7.01 -10.02 10.09
N THR A 12 6.48 -10.64 11.13
CA THR A 12 7.30 -11.21 12.22
C THR A 12 7.85 -12.61 11.94
N GLY A 13 7.58 -13.20 10.77
CA GLY A 13 7.92 -14.60 10.48
C GLY A 13 6.94 -15.62 11.07
N ARG A 14 5.92 -15.16 11.80
CA ARG A 14 4.90 -16.00 12.45
C ARG A 14 3.54 -15.76 11.84
N SER A 15 2.66 -16.74 11.93
CA SER A 15 1.27 -16.61 11.48
C SER A 15 0.32 -16.98 12.62
N THR A 16 -0.92 -16.48 12.56
CA THR A 16 -1.97 -16.85 13.50
C THR A 16 -2.26 -18.34 13.39
N GLU A 17 -2.88 -18.91 14.42
CA GLU A 17 -3.42 -20.26 14.32
C GLU A 17 -4.41 -20.37 13.15
N PHE A 18 -4.51 -21.57 12.57
CA PHE A 18 -5.47 -21.84 11.52
C PHE A 18 -6.87 -21.93 12.10
N VAL A 19 -7.76 -21.03 11.69
CA VAL A 19 -9.18 -21.06 12.02
C VAL A 19 -9.95 -21.20 10.72
N GLY A 20 -10.70 -22.30 10.55
CA GLY A 20 -11.44 -22.57 9.31
C GLY A 20 -10.55 -22.67 8.07
N ALA A 21 -9.36 -23.27 8.20
CA ALA A 21 -8.32 -23.35 7.17
C ALA A 21 -7.73 -22.01 6.70
N VAL A 22 -7.99 -20.92 7.42
CA VAL A 22 -7.40 -19.59 7.19
C VAL A 22 -6.42 -19.27 8.31
N SER A 23 -5.24 -18.77 7.94
CA SER A 23 -4.25 -18.19 8.85
C SER A 23 -3.80 -16.86 8.26
N SER A 24 -3.49 -15.90 9.11
CA SER A 24 -2.99 -14.58 8.72
C SER A 24 -1.57 -14.38 9.22
N PRO A 25 -0.69 -13.66 8.48
CA PRO A 25 0.61 -13.28 9.00
C PRO A 25 0.47 -12.41 10.25
N ILE A 26 1.36 -12.58 11.24
CA ILE A 26 1.46 -11.67 12.39
C ILE A 26 2.39 -10.52 12.02
N MET A 27 1.86 -9.31 12.10
CA MET A 27 2.49 -8.06 11.71
C MET A 27 2.83 -7.25 12.97
N ARG A 28 4.01 -6.63 13.01
CA ARG A 28 4.45 -5.78 14.11
C ARG A 28 4.57 -4.33 13.67
N ASN A 29 3.97 -3.41 14.42
CA ASN A 29 4.10 -1.98 14.23
C ASN A 29 5.53 -1.54 14.56
N LEU A 30 6.19 -0.84 13.63
CA LEU A 30 7.58 -0.42 13.80
C LEU A 30 7.77 0.69 14.84
N GLU A 31 6.74 1.48 15.13
CA GLU A 31 6.80 2.59 16.08
C GLU A 31 6.44 2.14 17.50
N THR A 32 5.36 1.36 17.64
CA THR A 32 4.82 0.97 18.97
C THR A 32 5.24 -0.42 19.43
N GLY A 33 5.68 -1.28 18.52
CA GLY A 33 5.93 -2.70 18.79
C GLY A 33 4.65 -3.54 18.95
N GLU A 34 3.46 -2.96 18.77
CA GLU A 34 2.18 -3.68 18.78
C GLU A 34 2.16 -4.77 17.71
N GLU A 35 1.60 -5.94 18.04
CA GLU A 35 1.45 -7.04 17.09
C GLU A 35 -0.03 -7.32 16.82
N LEU A 36 -0.39 -7.42 15.54
CA LEU A 36 -1.73 -7.73 15.06
C LEU A 36 -1.69 -8.81 13.98
N SER A 37 -2.83 -9.45 13.73
CA SER A 37 -2.98 -10.25 12.51
C SER A 37 -3.00 -9.32 11.29
N GLY A 38 -2.51 -9.80 10.15
CA GLY A 38 -2.54 -9.04 8.89
C GLY A 38 -3.95 -8.67 8.44
N ALA A 39 -4.95 -9.45 8.84
CA ALA A 39 -6.37 -9.19 8.58
C ALA A 39 -6.92 -8.02 9.43
N ASP A 40 -6.35 -7.81 10.63
CA ASP A 40 -6.79 -6.79 11.59
C ASP A 40 -5.99 -5.49 11.52
N LEU A 41 -5.06 -5.37 10.55
CA LEU A 41 -4.29 -4.15 10.36
C LEU A 41 -5.21 -2.93 10.17
N PRO A 42 -4.88 -1.78 10.80
CA PRO A 42 -5.70 -0.57 10.69
C PRO A 42 -5.62 0.05 9.28
N ILE A 43 -6.62 0.87 8.94
CA ILE A 43 -6.59 1.68 7.72
C ILE A 43 -5.34 2.58 7.74
N GLY A 44 -4.62 2.64 6.62
CA GLY A 44 -3.35 3.36 6.51
C GLY A 44 -2.13 2.56 6.97
N ALA A 45 -2.28 1.33 7.46
CA ALA A 45 -1.13 0.46 7.70
C ALA A 45 -0.36 0.20 6.40
N LEU A 46 0.96 0.36 6.45
CA LEU A 46 1.91 0.17 5.37
C LEU A 46 2.81 -1.02 5.66
N TRP A 47 3.10 -1.84 4.65
CA TRP A 47 4.06 -2.93 4.75
C TRP A 47 4.69 -3.24 3.40
N ALA A 48 5.90 -3.80 3.41
CA ALA A 48 6.48 -4.42 2.23
C ALA A 48 5.90 -5.84 2.07
N ALA A 49 5.45 -6.19 0.86
CA ALA A 49 5.02 -7.55 0.56
C ALA A 49 6.18 -8.54 0.76
N ASN A 50 5.90 -9.66 1.43
CA ASN A 50 6.87 -10.68 1.84
C ASN A 50 6.76 -11.99 1.02
N GLY A 51 6.01 -11.97 -0.08
CA GLY A 51 5.84 -13.12 -0.98
C GLY A 51 6.91 -13.17 -2.08
N ASP A 52 6.65 -13.95 -3.12
CA ASP A 52 7.50 -13.99 -4.32
C ASP A 52 7.65 -12.57 -4.88
N PRO A 53 8.87 -12.01 -4.90
CA PRO A 53 9.08 -10.63 -5.32
C PRO A 53 8.64 -10.41 -6.77
N ASP A 54 8.65 -11.42 -7.64
CA ASP A 54 8.32 -11.23 -9.06
C ASP A 54 6.82 -11.13 -9.34
N LEU A 55 5.98 -11.39 -8.33
CA LEU A 55 4.52 -11.29 -8.46
C LEU A 55 3.96 -9.89 -8.18
N TYR A 56 4.77 -8.97 -7.64
CA TYR A 56 4.29 -7.67 -7.19
C TYR A 56 4.92 -6.51 -7.94
N PRO A 57 4.14 -5.45 -8.25
CA PRO A 57 4.69 -4.18 -8.70
C PRO A 57 5.64 -3.61 -7.65
N LYS A 58 6.84 -3.20 -8.09
CA LYS A 58 7.88 -2.64 -7.24
C LYS A 58 8.12 -1.17 -7.58
N GLY A 59 8.43 -0.40 -6.56
CA GLY A 59 9.01 0.93 -6.72
C GLY A 59 10.49 0.85 -7.06
N ASP A 60 11.14 2.01 -7.16
CA ASP A 60 12.53 2.13 -7.59
C ASP A 60 13.53 1.60 -6.55
N ASP A 61 13.09 1.46 -5.29
CA ASP A 61 13.82 0.80 -4.20
C ASP A 61 13.75 -0.74 -4.25
N GLY A 62 13.07 -1.31 -5.26
CA GLY A 62 12.91 -2.75 -5.43
C GLY A 62 11.88 -3.38 -4.48
N LEU A 63 11.18 -2.58 -3.66
CA LEU A 63 10.17 -3.05 -2.73
C LEU A 63 8.76 -2.90 -3.31
N ALA A 64 7.90 -3.85 -2.95
CA ALA A 64 6.47 -3.78 -3.24
C ALA A 64 5.72 -3.30 -2.00
N ILE A 65 5.39 -2.01 -1.94
CA ILE A 65 4.72 -1.42 -0.78
C ILE A 65 3.20 -1.55 -0.90
N CYS A 66 2.59 -2.06 0.16
CA CYS A 66 1.15 -2.21 0.32
C CYS A 66 0.60 -1.19 1.31
N CYS A 67 -0.65 -0.76 1.12
CA CYS A 67 -1.41 0.05 2.06
C CYS A 67 -2.78 -0.57 2.34
N ARG A 68 -3.16 -0.68 3.62
CA ARG A 68 -4.49 -1.13 4.03
C ARG A 68 -5.51 -0.01 3.80
N LEU A 69 -6.57 -0.33 3.09
CA LEU A 69 -7.71 0.56 2.85
C LEU A 69 -8.95 0.09 3.62
N HIS A 70 -10.03 0.87 3.49
CA HIS A 70 -11.35 0.51 4.02
C HIS A 70 -11.83 -0.86 3.51
N GLY A 71 -12.70 -1.52 4.28
CA GLY A 71 -13.34 -2.78 3.88
C GLY A 71 -12.39 -3.96 3.70
N GLY A 72 -11.17 -3.88 4.26
CA GLY A 72 -10.15 -4.91 4.09
C GLY A 72 -9.42 -4.86 2.75
N HIS A 73 -9.69 -3.87 1.89
CA HIS A 73 -8.97 -3.72 0.63
C HIS A 73 -7.48 -3.43 0.85
N THR A 74 -6.64 -3.87 -0.09
CA THR A 74 -5.20 -3.60 -0.11
C THR A 74 -4.86 -2.88 -1.40
N TRP A 75 -4.11 -1.79 -1.29
CA TRP A 75 -3.53 -1.10 -2.43
C TRP A 75 -2.04 -1.41 -2.53
N PHE A 76 -1.63 -2.03 -3.64
CA PHE A 76 -0.23 -2.11 -4.03
C PHE A 76 0.15 -0.74 -4.60
N ILE A 77 0.90 0.04 -3.82
CA ILE A 77 1.15 1.46 -4.11
C ILE A 77 1.84 1.60 -5.45
N ASP A 78 2.82 0.77 -5.77
CA ASP A 78 3.57 0.84 -7.03
C ASP A 78 2.83 0.18 -8.22
N GLY A 79 1.56 -0.21 -8.01
CA GLY A 79 0.71 -0.86 -8.99
C GLY A 79 0.21 0.08 -10.10
N ARG A 80 -0.30 -0.54 -11.17
CA ARG A 80 -0.85 0.18 -12.32
C ARG A 80 -2.32 0.52 -12.11
N ALA A 81 -2.71 1.73 -12.49
CA ALA A 81 -4.12 2.13 -12.50
C ALA A 81 -4.91 1.29 -13.52
N SER A 82 -6.14 0.90 -13.17
CA SER A 82 -7.06 0.22 -14.11
C SER A 82 -7.40 1.10 -15.32
N ASN A 83 -7.44 2.43 -15.12
CA ASN A 83 -7.66 3.44 -16.15
C ASN A 83 -6.35 4.02 -16.74
N CYS A 84 -5.24 3.29 -16.65
CA CYS A 84 -3.97 3.71 -17.27
C CYS A 84 -4.16 4.00 -18.77
N THR A 85 -3.68 5.16 -19.23
CA THR A 85 -3.81 5.62 -20.62
C THR A 85 -2.62 5.31 -21.50
N MET A 86 -1.56 4.71 -20.96
CA MET A 86 -0.33 4.36 -21.70
C MET A 86 -0.02 2.86 -21.53
N LYS A 87 -0.99 1.98 -21.84
CA LYS A 87 -0.96 0.55 -21.51
C LYS A 87 0.25 -0.21 -22.09
N ASP A 88 0.74 0.22 -23.25
CA ASP A 88 1.82 -0.45 -23.96
C ASP A 88 3.22 0.09 -23.61
N ASP A 89 3.30 1.21 -22.86
CA ASP A 89 4.56 1.76 -22.37
C ASP A 89 4.93 1.04 -21.05
N THR A 90 6.09 0.40 -20.99
CA THR A 90 6.55 -0.32 -19.80
C THR A 90 7.40 0.53 -18.86
N GLU A 91 7.80 1.73 -19.29
CA GLU A 91 8.65 2.63 -18.51
C GLU A 91 7.82 3.65 -17.71
N HIS A 92 6.70 4.10 -18.26
CA HIS A 92 5.86 5.09 -17.57
C HIS A 92 5.32 4.53 -16.24
N ARG A 93 5.00 5.44 -15.31
CA ARG A 93 4.27 5.10 -14.09
C ARG A 93 2.89 5.77 -14.06
N CYS A 94 1.90 5.14 -13.43
CA CYS A 94 0.58 5.76 -13.28
C CYS A 94 0.59 6.89 -12.25
N TRP A 95 1.51 6.82 -11.31
CA TRP A 95 1.87 7.79 -10.28
C TRP A 95 3.21 7.32 -9.73
N VAL A 96 3.87 8.14 -8.91
CA VAL A 96 5.16 7.82 -8.30
C VAL A 96 5.00 7.85 -6.79
N ARG A 97 5.53 6.81 -6.14
CA ARG A 97 5.73 6.78 -4.69
C ARG A 97 7.05 7.46 -4.36
N HIS A 98 7.02 8.34 -3.36
CA HIS A 98 8.18 8.88 -2.67
C HIS A 98 8.25 8.28 -1.27
N GLY A 99 9.48 8.06 -0.79
CA GLY A 99 9.77 7.44 0.50
C GLY A 99 9.77 5.91 0.45
N THR A 100 10.40 5.29 1.44
CA THR A 100 10.50 3.82 1.60
C THR A 100 10.06 3.36 3.00
N VAL A 101 10.30 2.10 3.34
CA VAL A 101 9.97 1.50 4.63
C VAL A 101 10.53 2.34 5.78
N GLY A 102 9.65 2.69 6.73
CA GLY A 102 9.99 3.53 7.88
C GLY A 102 9.86 5.05 7.62
N GLU A 103 9.71 5.48 6.38
CA GLU A 103 9.59 6.90 6.00
C GLU A 103 8.15 7.33 5.72
N LEU A 104 7.92 8.65 5.60
CA LEU A 104 6.62 9.16 5.16
C LEU A 104 6.42 8.89 3.67
N ILE A 105 5.38 8.14 3.32
CA ILE A 105 5.01 7.91 1.93
C ILE A 105 4.25 9.10 1.36
N HIS A 106 4.58 9.50 0.13
CA HIS A 106 3.81 10.46 -0.65
C HIS A 106 3.60 9.89 -2.06
N VAL A 107 2.40 10.04 -2.64
CA VAL A 107 2.11 9.57 -4.00
C VAL A 107 1.63 10.73 -4.86
N ASP A 108 2.29 10.96 -5.99
CA ASP A 108 1.93 12.03 -6.92
C ASP A 108 2.27 11.70 -8.39
N LYS A 109 2.34 12.74 -9.24
CA LYS A 109 2.85 12.66 -10.60
C LYS A 109 4.25 13.25 -10.65
N ALA A 110 5.24 12.41 -10.92
CA ALA A 110 6.60 12.83 -11.19
C ALA A 110 7.17 12.09 -12.41
N GLY A 111 7.90 12.80 -13.28
CA GLY A 111 8.53 12.21 -14.45
C GLY A 111 7.55 11.69 -15.52
N LYS A 112 7.92 10.58 -16.19
CA LYS A 112 7.14 9.97 -17.28
C LYS A 112 5.90 9.27 -16.72
N THR A 113 4.76 9.96 -16.78
CA THR A 113 3.50 9.45 -16.23
C THR A 113 2.36 9.49 -17.25
N CYS A 114 1.40 8.57 -17.11
CA CYS A 114 0.17 8.58 -17.93
C CYS A 114 -0.86 9.61 -17.39
N ALA A 115 -2.07 9.64 -17.93
CA ALA A 115 -3.12 10.57 -17.50
C ALA A 115 -4.01 10.04 -16.33
N ALA A 116 -3.66 8.92 -15.71
CA ALA A 116 -4.38 8.40 -14.54
C ALA A 116 -4.35 9.39 -13.36
N GLY A 117 -5.27 9.25 -12.40
CA GLY A 117 -5.52 10.23 -11.34
C GLY A 117 -4.47 10.36 -10.23
N ALA A 118 -3.17 10.25 -10.51
CA ALA A 118 -2.09 10.59 -9.57
C ALA A 118 -2.14 9.85 -8.21
N GLY A 119 -2.55 8.57 -8.20
CA GLY A 119 -2.71 7.81 -6.96
C GLY A 119 -4.07 8.01 -6.29
N SER A 120 -5.04 8.61 -6.99
CA SER A 120 -6.45 8.64 -6.57
C SER A 120 -6.95 7.21 -6.45
N ILE A 121 -7.11 6.76 -5.21
CA ILE A 121 -7.46 5.38 -4.90
C ILE A 121 -8.92 5.32 -4.49
N ALA A 122 -9.70 4.51 -5.19
CA ALA A 122 -11.13 4.34 -4.97
C ALA A 122 -11.44 2.87 -4.74
N VAL A 123 -12.06 2.58 -3.60
CA VAL A 123 -12.63 1.29 -3.23
C VAL A 123 -14.03 1.51 -2.67
N THR A 124 -14.80 0.44 -2.47
CA THR A 124 -16.13 0.56 -1.88
C THR A 124 -16.06 1.26 -0.52
N GLY A 125 -16.72 2.41 -0.40
CA GLY A 125 -16.76 3.18 0.85
C GLY A 125 -15.56 4.10 1.11
N PHE A 126 -14.58 4.19 0.19
CA PHE A 126 -13.46 5.13 0.33
C PHE A 126 -12.92 5.59 -1.03
N HIS A 127 -12.73 6.91 -1.16
CA HIS A 127 -12.03 7.52 -2.29
C HIS A 127 -11.07 8.57 -1.72
N GLY A 128 -9.79 8.50 -2.06
CA GLY A 128 -8.80 9.37 -1.44
C GLY A 128 -7.41 9.33 -2.07
N PHE A 129 -6.46 9.92 -1.35
CA PHE A 129 -5.05 10.04 -1.72
C PHE A 129 -4.14 9.80 -0.54
N LEU A 130 -2.90 9.37 -0.79
CA LEU A 130 -1.86 9.22 0.22
C LEU A 130 -0.79 10.29 -0.01
N HIS A 131 -0.77 11.30 0.86
CA HIS A 131 0.20 12.39 0.80
C HIS A 131 0.87 12.58 2.16
N HIS A 132 2.20 12.61 2.18
CA HIS A 132 3.01 12.93 3.36
C HIS A 132 2.65 12.06 4.59
N GLY A 133 2.47 10.76 4.37
CA GLY A 133 2.13 9.78 5.41
C GLY A 133 0.69 9.87 5.91
N VAL A 134 -0.21 10.53 5.18
CA VAL A 134 -1.63 10.59 5.53
C VAL A 134 -2.46 10.08 4.36
N LEU A 135 -3.26 9.04 4.61
CA LEU A 135 -4.32 8.58 3.72
C LEU A 135 -5.59 9.41 4.00
N ARG A 136 -5.92 10.31 3.09
CA ARG A 136 -7.02 11.27 3.23
C ARG A 136 -8.13 10.98 2.23
N GLY A 137 -9.37 10.91 2.71
CA GLY A 137 -10.56 10.83 1.88
C GLY A 137 -10.89 12.17 1.22
N CYS A 138 -11.38 12.11 -0.02
CA CYS A 138 -11.90 13.24 -0.80
C CYS A 138 -13.17 13.83 -0.18
#